data_AF-A0A0J0YJN5-F1
#
_entry.id   AF-A0A0J0YJN5-F1
#
_cell.length_a   1.000
_cell.length_b   1.000
_cell.length_c   1.000
_cell.angle_alpha   90.00
_cell.angle_beta   90.00
_cell.angle_gamma   90.00
#
_symmetry.space_group_name_H-M   'P 1'
#
loop_
_entity.id
_entity.type
_entity.pdbx_description
1 polymer ?
#
loop_
_entity_poly.entity_id
_entity_poly.type
_entity_poly.pdbx_seq_one_letter_code
_entity_poly.pdbx_strand_id
1 'polypeptide(L)' 'MNIDLRNISLEFETEVNRIKKEFDISTNSKAVEHSVINYFKKLEEIKTLKEELFKTKQSLSHYERRLDNLKDLFGWIMEK' A
#
# COMPACT_ATOMS: atom_id res chain seq x y z
N MET A 1 25.48 -10.57 -5.28
CA MET A 1 25.47 -9.66 -4.12
C MET A 1 25.55 -10.53 -2.87
N ASN A 2 26.64 -10.44 -2.10
CA ASN A 2 26.84 -11.28 -0.91
C ASN A 2 26.35 -10.48 0.31
N ILE A 3 25.20 -10.84 0.86
CA ILE A 3 24.60 -10.12 2.00
C ILE A 3 25.31 -10.59 3.27
N ASP A 4 26.09 -9.71 3.91
CA ASP A 4 26.71 -10.02 5.19
C ASP A 4 25.65 -9.95 6.30
N LEU A 5 25.31 -11.12 6.83
CA LEU A 5 24.26 -11.33 7.81
C LEU A 5 24.76 -11.21 9.27
N ARG A 6 25.99 -10.74 9.50
CA ARG A 6 26.58 -10.63 10.84
C ARG A 6 26.24 -9.32 11.57
N ASN A 7 25.83 -8.28 10.84
CA ASN A 7 25.43 -6.98 11.38
C ASN A 7 23.96 -6.68 11.03
N ILE A 8 23.04 -7.40 11.66
CA ILE A 8 21.60 -7.20 11.49
C ILE A 8 21.12 -6.20 12.54
N SER A 9 20.28 -5.24 12.15
CA SER A 9 19.72 -4.28 13.10
C SER A 9 18.74 -4.95 14.05
N LEU A 10 18.66 -4.46 15.29
CA LEU A 10 17.74 -4.97 16.31
C LEU A 10 16.26 -4.90 15.86
N GLU A 11 15.93 -3.88 15.08
CA GLU A 11 14.61 -3.67 14.48
C GLU A 11 14.24 -4.81 13.51
N PHE A 12 15.22 -5.27 12.72
CA PHE A 12 14.99 -6.38 11.79
C PHE A 12 14.79 -7.70 12.53
N GLU A 13 15.60 -8.00 13.54
CA GLU A 13 15.43 -9.23 14.34
C GLU A 13 14.08 -9.26 15.06
N THR A 14 13.61 -8.11 15.54
CA THR A 14 12.30 -7.99 16.20
C THR A 14 11.16 -8.33 15.23
N GLU A 15 11.23 -7.81 14.00
CA GLU A 15 10.21 -8.06 12.99
C GLU A 15 10.24 -9.51 12.47
N VAL A 16 11.43 -10.10 12.32
CA VAL A 16 11.60 -11.53 11.99
C VAL A 16 10.90 -12.39 13.04
N ASN A 17 11.17 -12.13 14.32
CA ASN A 17 10.62 -12.94 15.41
C ASN A 17 9.10 -12.79 15.52
N ARG A 18 8.56 -11.59 15.26
CA ARG A 18 7.12 -11.35 15.20
C ARG A 18 6.46 -12.22 14.13
N ILE A 19 7.02 -12.19 12.91
CA ILE A 19 6.51 -12.95 11.77
C ILE A 19 6.65 -14.46 11.96
N LYS A 20 7.79 -14.94 12.46
CA LYS A 20 7.98 -16.37 12.73
C LYS A 20 6.92 -16.91 13.68
N LYS A 21 6.57 -16.12 14.70
CA LYS A 21 5.54 -16.48 15.69
C LYS A 21 4.13 -16.42 15.11
N GLU A 22 3.85 -15.47 14.23
CA GLU A 22 2.54 -15.32 13.57
C GLU A 22 2.27 -16.42 12.53
N PHE A 23 3.31 -16.94 11.87
CA PHE A 23 3.20 -17.89 10.76
C PHE A 23 3.78 -19.29 11.03
N ASP A 24 4.15 -19.59 12.28
CA ASP A 24 4.74 -20.87 12.71
C ASP A 24 5.95 -21.30 11.84
N ILE A 25 6.79 -20.33 11.46
CA ILE A 25 7.95 -20.57 10.59
C ILE A 25 9.13 -21.00 11.45
N SER A 26 9.43 -22.30 11.49
CA SER A 26 10.54 -22.88 12.27
C SER A 26 11.93 -22.79 11.61
N THR A 27 12.10 -21.98 10.57
CA THR A 27 13.35 -21.95 9.78
C THR A 27 14.36 -20.94 10.34
N ASN A 28 15.64 -21.32 10.36
CA ASN A 28 16.77 -20.46 10.79
C ASN A 28 17.48 -19.77 9.61
N SER A 29 16.90 -19.84 8.41
CA SER A 29 17.46 -19.23 7.21
C SER A 29 17.10 -17.75 7.15
N LYS A 30 18.10 -16.90 7.44
CA LYS A 30 18.00 -15.43 7.34
C LYS A 30 17.55 -14.93 5.96
N ALA A 31 17.82 -15.70 4.89
CA ALA A 31 17.32 -15.37 3.55
C ALA A 31 15.80 -15.56 3.42
N VAL A 32 15.24 -16.59 4.05
CA VAL A 32 13.79 -16.81 4.09
C VAL A 32 13.13 -15.75 4.95
N GLU A 33 13.70 -15.45 6.11
CA GLU A 33 13.23 -14.38 7.00
C GLU A 33 13.15 -13.03 6.29
N HIS A 34 14.20 -12.65 5.56
CA HIS A 34 14.23 -11.41 4.77
C HIS A 34 13.18 -11.39 3.65
N SER A 35 13.02 -12.50 2.91
CA SER A 35 11.99 -12.61 1.88
C SER A 35 10.57 -12.51 2.44
N VAL A 36 10.32 -13.12 3.61
CA VAL A 36 9.01 -13.09 4.25
C VAL A 36 8.69 -11.68 4.78
N ILE A 37 9.63 -11.00 5.44
CA ILE A 37 9.45 -9.59 5.85
C ILE A 37 9.14 -8.71 4.65
N ASN A 38 9.93 -8.83 3.58
CA ASN A 38 9.72 -7.99 2.40
C ASN A 38 8.38 -8.28 1.75
N TYR A 39 7.95 -9.55 1.70
CA TYR A 39 6.63 -9.92 1.23
C TYR A 39 5.52 -9.22 2.04
N PHE A 40 5.61 -9.22 3.38
CA PHE A 40 4.63 -8.53 4.22
C PHE A 40 4.64 -7.01 4.04
N LYS A 41 5.82 -6.39 3.97
CA LYS A 41 5.94 -4.96 3.66
C LYS A 41 5.28 -4.62 2.32
N LYS A 42 5.47 -5.46 1.29
CA LYS A 42 4.82 -5.28 -0.01
C LYS A 42 3.32 -5.49 0.05
N LEU A 43 2.81 -6.42 0.85
CA LEU A 43 1.37 -6.56 1.07
C LEU A 43 0.76 -5.32 1.73
N GLU A 44 1.44 -4.75 2.71
CA GLU A 44 1.01 -3.52 3.38
C GLU A 44 1.02 -2.32 2.43
N GLU A 45 2.10 -2.14 1.65
CA GLU A 45 2.16 -1.12 0.59
C GLU A 45 0.99 -1.25 -0.41
N ILE A 46 0.69 -2.48 -0.86
CA ILE A 46 -0.44 -2.72 -1.78
C ILE A 46 -1.78 -2.34 -1.13
N LYS A 47 -1.96 -2.60 0.16
CA LYS A 47 -3.17 -2.22 0.88
C LYS A 47 -3.33 -0.70 0.92
N THR A 48 -2.28 0.03 1.30
CA THR A 48 -2.29 1.50 1.32
C THR A 48 -2.59 2.08 -0.06
N LEU A 49 -1.94 1.57 -1.11
CA LEU A 49 -2.19 2.01 -2.48
C LEU A 49 -3.63 1.77 -2.94
N LYS A 50 -4.26 0.67 -2.51
CA LYS A 50 -5.68 0.40 -2.80
C LYS A 50 -6.60 1.41 -2.12
N GLU A 51 -6.31 1.78 -0.88
CA GLU A 51 -7.08 2.77 -0.14
C GLU A 51 -6.94 4.17 -0.76
N GLU A 52 -5.73 4.57 -1.17
CA GLU A 52 -5.47 5.81 -1.89
C GLU A 52 -6.16 5.85 -3.24
N LEU A 53 -6.12 4.76 -4.00
CA LEU A 53 -6.81 4.63 -5.27
C LEU A 53 -8.33 4.79 -5.09
N PHE A 54 -8.89 4.18 -4.04
CA PHE A 54 -10.31 4.30 -3.73
C PHE A 54 -10.70 5.75 -3.40
N LYS A 55 -9.92 6.44 -2.55
CA LYS A 55 -10.14 7.87 -2.24
C LYS A 55 -10.07 8.73 -3.50
N THR A 56 -9.07 8.50 -4.34
CA THR A 56 -8.89 9.23 -5.61
C THR A 56 -10.08 9.04 -6.54
N LYS A 57 -10.60 7.81 -6.68
CA LYS A 57 -11.79 7.52 -7.48
C LYS A 57 -13.04 8.23 -6.96
N GLN A 58 -13.22 8.29 -5.63
CA GLN A 58 -14.34 9.03 -5.05
C GLN A 58 -14.24 10.53 -5.36
N SER A 59 -13.06 11.12 -5.20
CA SER A 59 -12.82 12.52 -5.54
C SER A 59 -13.07 12.79 -7.03
N LEU A 60 -12.60 11.92 -7.92
CA LEU A 60 -12.84 12.04 -9.35
C LEU A 60 -14.33 12.05 -9.68
N SER A 61 -15.09 11.09 -9.14
CA SER A 61 -16.55 11.03 -9.33
C SER A 61 -17.25 12.30 -8.80
N HIS A 62 -16.77 12.86 -7.69
CA HIS A 62 -17.29 14.12 -7.17
C HIS A 62 -17.02 15.29 -8.11
N TYR A 63 -15.80 15.38 -8.68
CA TYR A 63 -15.45 16.41 -9.65
C TYR A 63 -16.21 16.26 -10.97
N GLU A 64 -16.41 15.06 -11.47
CA GLU A 64 -17.21 14.78 -12.67
C GLU A 64 -18.64 15.29 -12.51
N ARG A 65 -19.29 14.97 -11.38
CA ARG A 65 -20.64 15.50 -11.08
C ARG A 65 -20.68 17.02 -11.02
N ARG A 66 -19.65 17.64 -10.43
CA ARG A 66 -19.56 19.11 -10.37
C ARG A 66 -19.39 19.72 -11.75
N LEU A 67 -18.59 19.07 -12.62
CA LEU A 67 -18.40 19.52 -13.99
C LEU A 67 -19.70 19.40 -14.80
N ASP A 68 -20.45 18.32 -14.64
CA ASP A 68 -21.74 18.15 -15.34
C ASP A 68 -22.76 19.19 -14.86
N ASN A 69 -22.87 19.44 -13.56
CA ASN A 69 -23.71 20.53 -13.03
C ASN A 69 -23.32 21.91 -13.60
N LEU A 70 -22.02 22.17 -13.80
CA LEU A 70 -21.56 23.42 -14.42
C LEU A 70 -21.93 23.48 -15.90
N LYS A 71 -21.79 22.38 -16.65
CA LYS A 71 -22.21 22.32 -18.05
C LYS A 71 -23.71 22.59 -18.20
N ASP A 72 -24.54 21.99 -17.34
CA ASP A 72 -25.98 22.21 -17.33
C ASP A 72 -26.32 23.69 -17.06
N LEU A 73 -25.62 24.31 -16.09
CA LEU A 73 -25.79 25.72 -15.78
C LEU A 73 -25.38 26.62 -16.95
N PHE A 74 -24.27 26.34 -17.62
CA PHE A 74 -23.84 27.06 -18.81
C PHE A 74 -24.79 26.86 -19.99
N GLY A 75 -25.31 25.64 -20.18
CA GLY A 75 -26.32 25.35 -21.20
C GLY A 75 -27.57 26.20 -20.99
N TRP A 76 -28.08 26.26 -19.75
CA TRP A 76 -29.24 27.09 -19.41
C TRP A 76 -29.00 28.59 -19.62
N ILE A 77 -27.79 29.09 -19.34
CA ILE A 77 -27.43 30.50 -19.57
C ILE A 77 -27.37 30.80 -21.08
N MET A 78 -26.87 29.89 -21.90
CA MET A 78 -26.69 30.08 -23.35
C MET A 78 -27.99 29.93 -24.15
N GLU A 79 -28.99 29.21 -23.62
CA GLU A 79 -30.33 29.09 -24.22
C GLU A 79 -31.24 30.28 -23.91
N LYS A 80 -30.82 31.19 -23.02
CA LYS A 80 -31.50 32.47 -22.72
C LYS A 80 -30.99 33.60 -23.60
#